data_AF-A0A126Q5B1-F1
#
_entry.id   AF-A0A126Q5B1-F1
#
_cell.length_a   1.000
_cell.length_b   1.000
_cell.length_c   1.000
_cell.angle_alpha   90.00
_cell.angle_beta   90.00
_cell.angle_gamma   90.00
#
_symmetry.space_group_name_H-M   'P 1'
#
loop_
_entity.id
_entity.type
_entity.pdbx_description
1 polymer ?
#
loop_
_entity_poly.entity_id
_entity_poly.type
_entity_poly.pdbx_seq_one_letter_code
_entity_poly.pdbx_strand_id
1 'polypeptide(L)'
;MGNKSIHFRSRAFISCITLALVASLQIVAFIAQFLSHQSSLHQAVDNVQKRIGLDSAFLDVGNKTLNTPVNQFAISQYLGRLNDTLKQEGYPVLVERIQGVTLDSEDFRSYPNVITVNFVNAEQEINVNLRSKSASSFLTFNWSGFIISLFIAPLFFVSNRTRKRRDAIEEIAPASPKLVINLKDKTISNGIDEKAVTLQNKPLCFYTALVRYCIDNPLEPLPPHKDVPQELITLANKCFGRLIELGHTKRKRPDFNANLDKTLSEIRAALDEVFSAYNVEKEAYYPPRAQGEGSRSKQHSYALPPIKEEDIEIIGN
;
A
#
# COMPACT_ATOMS: atom_id res chain seq x y z
N MET A 1 -21.30 -26.95 -6.27
CA MET A 1 -20.95 -25.53 -6.06
C MET A 1 -20.14 -25.45 -4.78
N GLY A 2 -18.82 -25.26 -4.89
CA GLY A 2 -17.89 -25.34 -3.76
C GLY A 2 -18.06 -24.17 -2.79
N ASN A 3 -18.28 -24.48 -1.51
CA ASN A 3 -18.39 -23.52 -0.42
C ASN A 3 -17.02 -22.87 -0.20
N LYS A 4 -16.80 -21.66 -0.73
CA LYS A 4 -15.56 -20.90 -0.49
C LYS A 4 -15.55 -20.46 0.97
N SER A 5 -14.68 -21.07 1.78
CA SER A 5 -14.48 -20.67 3.18
C SER A 5 -13.97 -19.23 3.24
N ILE A 6 -14.79 -18.32 3.75
CA ILE A 6 -14.43 -16.93 3.98
C ILE A 6 -13.42 -16.89 5.12
N HIS A 7 -12.20 -16.42 4.85
CA HIS A 7 -11.19 -16.23 5.88
C HIS A 7 -11.23 -14.79 6.42
N PHE A 8 -11.57 -14.66 7.70
CA PHE A 8 -11.53 -13.39 8.42
C PHE A 8 -10.09 -13.05 8.85
N ARG A 9 -9.74 -11.77 8.85
CA ARG A 9 -8.48 -11.27 9.41
C ARG A 9 -8.46 -11.42 10.95
N SER A 10 -7.29 -11.34 11.57
CA SER A 10 -7.18 -11.44 13.03
C SER A 10 -7.96 -10.32 13.73
N ARG A 11 -8.52 -10.60 14.92
CA ARG A 11 -9.31 -9.62 15.68
C ARG A 11 -8.53 -8.33 15.95
N ALA A 12 -7.25 -8.44 16.31
CA ALA A 12 -6.38 -7.28 16.53
C ALA A 12 -6.20 -6.42 15.27
N PHE A 13 -6.05 -7.06 14.11
CA PHE A 13 -5.89 -6.36 12.84
C PHE A 13 -7.19 -5.65 12.40
N ILE A 14 -8.33 -6.30 12.63
CA ILE A 14 -9.65 -5.70 12.43
C ILE A 14 -9.81 -4.46 13.31
N SER A 15 -9.53 -4.57 14.62
CA SER A 15 -9.61 -3.43 15.55
C SER A 15 -8.68 -2.28 15.15
N CYS A 16 -7.47 -2.60 14.66
CA CYS A 16 -6.53 -1.59 14.18
C CYS A 16 -7.06 -0.83 12.96
N ILE A 17 -7.63 -1.54 11.97
CA ILE A 17 -8.26 -0.91 10.81
C ILE A 17 -9.45 -0.05 11.22
N THR A 18 -10.32 -0.56 12.09
CA THR A 18 -11.49 0.22 12.53
C THR A 18 -11.07 1.50 13.23
N LEU A 19 -10.06 1.42 14.10
CA LEU A 19 -9.53 2.59 14.80
C LEU A 19 -8.90 3.58 13.81
N ALA A 20 -8.10 3.09 12.85
CA ALA A 20 -7.51 3.93 11.82
C ALA A 20 -8.57 4.64 10.96
N LEU A 21 -9.68 3.96 10.65
CA LEU A 21 -10.78 4.50 9.85
C LEU A 21 -11.61 5.53 10.64
N VAL A 22 -11.85 5.29 11.93
CA VAL A 22 -12.43 6.31 12.83
C VAL A 22 -11.52 7.54 12.87
N ALA A 23 -10.22 7.34 13.11
CA ALA A 23 -9.26 8.44 13.23
C ALA A 23 -9.18 9.26 11.95
N SER A 24 -9.11 8.62 10.77
CA SER A 24 -9.05 9.33 9.49
C SER A 24 -10.29 10.17 9.23
N LEU A 25 -11.49 9.62 9.47
CA LEU A 25 -12.74 10.36 9.28
C LEU A 25 -12.91 11.50 10.30
N GLN A 26 -12.46 11.33 11.55
CA GLN A 26 -12.48 12.43 12.53
C GLN A 26 -11.50 13.54 12.14
N ILE A 27 -10.30 13.21 11.66
CA ILE A 27 -9.33 14.22 11.17
C ILE A 27 -9.94 15.03 10.02
N VAL A 28 -10.55 14.36 9.04
CA VAL A 28 -11.22 15.04 7.92
C VAL A 28 -12.36 15.94 8.42
N ALA A 29 -13.15 15.46 9.39
CA ALA A 29 -14.22 16.27 9.98
C ALA A 29 -13.68 17.49 10.72
N PHE A 30 -12.61 17.36 11.50
CA PHE A 30 -11.98 18.49 12.19
C PHE A 30 -11.44 19.54 11.21
N ILE A 31 -10.78 19.12 10.14
CA ILE A 31 -10.30 20.03 9.09
C ILE A 31 -11.49 20.75 8.45
N ALA A 32 -12.57 20.04 8.12
CA ALA A 32 -13.76 20.64 7.53
C ALA A 32 -14.44 21.65 8.48
N GLN A 33 -14.59 21.31 9.76
CA GLN A 33 -15.11 22.23 10.79
C GLN A 33 -14.25 23.47 10.93
N PHE A 34 -12.92 23.33 10.92
CA PHE A 34 -11.99 24.44 11.00
C PHE A 34 -12.10 25.38 9.81
N LEU A 35 -12.10 24.84 8.59
CA LEU A 35 -12.27 25.64 7.37
C LEU A 35 -13.64 26.32 7.32
N SER A 36 -14.71 25.61 7.72
CA SER A 36 -16.05 26.16 7.81
C SER A 36 -16.10 27.31 8.81
N HIS A 37 -15.52 27.16 10.00
CA HIS A 37 -15.44 28.24 10.98
C HIS A 37 -14.71 29.45 10.39
N GLN A 38 -13.55 29.24 9.77
CA GLN A 38 -12.77 30.35 9.23
C GLN A 38 -13.57 31.11 8.16
N SER A 39 -14.25 30.40 7.27
CA SER A 39 -15.14 30.99 6.28
C SER A 39 -16.31 31.76 6.92
N SER A 40 -17.01 31.17 7.88
CA SER A 40 -18.12 31.83 8.59
C SER A 40 -17.67 33.05 9.39
N LEU A 41 -16.49 33.01 10.01
CA LEU A 41 -15.92 34.18 10.70
C LEU A 41 -15.63 35.29 9.70
N HIS A 42 -14.95 35.00 8.58
CA HIS A 42 -14.67 36.03 7.57
C HIS A 42 -15.94 36.66 7.02
N GLN A 43 -16.95 35.86 6.67
CA GLN A 43 -18.24 36.37 6.22
C GLN A 43 -18.95 37.21 7.29
N ALA A 44 -18.91 36.78 8.56
CA ALA A 44 -19.49 37.54 9.66
C ALA A 44 -18.78 38.88 9.87
N VAL A 45 -17.44 38.89 9.86
CA VAL A 45 -16.64 40.12 9.94
C VAL A 45 -16.97 41.05 8.79
N ASP A 46 -16.98 40.55 7.55
CA ASP A 46 -17.27 41.38 6.36
C ASP A 46 -18.68 41.98 6.42
N ASN A 47 -19.67 41.21 6.87
CA ASN A 47 -21.05 41.70 7.01
C ASN A 47 -21.16 42.77 8.09
N VAL A 48 -20.52 42.56 9.25
CA VAL A 48 -20.46 43.57 10.33
C VAL A 48 -19.73 44.82 9.85
N GLN A 49 -18.61 44.67 9.15
CA GLN A 49 -17.85 45.79 8.62
C GLN A 49 -18.65 46.59 7.59
N LYS A 50 -19.30 45.92 6.63
CA LYS A 50 -20.18 46.57 5.66
C LYS A 50 -21.32 47.31 6.35
N ARG A 51 -21.93 46.70 7.38
CA ARG A 51 -23.01 47.35 8.14
C ARG A 51 -22.51 48.60 8.84
N ILE A 52 -21.39 48.52 9.55
CA ILE A 52 -20.78 49.68 10.22
C ILE A 52 -20.38 50.75 9.19
N GLY A 53 -19.83 50.37 8.04
CA GLY A 53 -19.47 51.32 6.99
C GLY A 53 -20.69 52.04 6.42
N LEU A 54 -21.80 51.33 6.18
CA LEU A 54 -23.06 51.93 5.73
C LEU A 54 -23.67 52.85 6.79
N ASP A 55 -23.67 52.40 8.04
CA ASP A 55 -24.24 53.16 9.16
C ASP A 55 -23.32 54.31 9.60
N SER A 56 -22.03 54.28 9.25
CA SER A 56 -21.05 55.33 9.60
C SER A 56 -21.41 56.71 9.08
N ALA A 57 -22.14 56.80 7.96
CA ALA A 57 -22.64 58.06 7.42
C ALA A 57 -23.69 58.73 8.33
N PHE A 58 -24.34 57.94 9.19
CA PHE A 58 -25.38 58.39 10.11
C PHE A 58 -24.89 58.43 11.57
N LEU A 59 -23.70 57.89 11.85
CA LEU A 59 -23.08 57.90 13.16
C LEU A 59 -22.20 59.14 13.30
N ASP A 60 -22.44 59.94 14.34
CA ASP A 60 -21.61 61.09 14.68
C ASP A 60 -20.31 60.65 15.37
N VAL A 61 -19.40 60.12 14.54
CA VAL A 61 -18.09 59.58 14.94
C VAL A 61 -17.02 60.66 15.11
N GLY A 62 -17.40 61.94 15.08
CA GLY A 62 -16.48 63.09 15.08
C GLY A 62 -15.80 63.30 13.71
N ASN A 63 -15.05 64.40 13.56
CA ASN A 63 -14.32 64.71 12.32
C ASN A 63 -12.99 65.40 12.67
N LYS A 64 -11.88 64.87 12.16
CA LYS A 64 -10.53 65.41 12.40
C LYS A 64 -10.31 66.75 11.70
N THR A 65 -10.87 66.94 10.51
CA THR A 65 -10.77 68.18 9.73
C THR A 65 -11.56 69.32 10.37
N LEU A 66 -12.73 69.01 10.93
CA LEU A 66 -13.62 69.99 11.57
C LEU A 66 -13.44 70.09 13.10
N ASN A 67 -12.52 69.30 13.68
CA ASN A 67 -12.30 69.18 15.13
C ASN A 67 -13.60 68.93 15.93
N THR A 68 -14.56 68.19 15.37
CA THR A 68 -15.79 67.86 16.10
C THR A 68 -15.56 66.65 17.00
N PRO A 69 -16.00 66.72 18.28
CA PRO A 69 -15.84 65.61 19.20
C PRO A 69 -16.76 64.44 18.84
N VAL A 70 -16.38 63.24 19.27
CA VAL A 70 -17.16 62.02 19.08
C VAL A 70 -18.41 62.04 19.96
N ASN A 71 -19.58 61.75 19.41
CA ASN A 71 -20.81 61.62 20.18
C ASN A 71 -20.88 60.24 20.89
N GLN A 72 -20.37 60.20 22.13
CA GLN A 72 -20.28 58.97 22.91
C GLN A 72 -21.64 58.29 23.15
N PHE A 73 -22.71 59.07 23.32
CA PHE A 73 -24.06 58.54 23.58
C PHE A 73 -24.66 57.87 22.34
N ALA A 74 -24.51 58.48 21.16
CA ALA A 74 -25.01 57.90 19.91
C ALA A 74 -24.28 56.59 19.59
N ILE A 75 -22.95 56.54 19.79
CA ILE A 75 -22.14 55.35 19.53
C ILE A 75 -22.47 54.23 20.52
N SER A 76 -22.62 54.51 21.82
CA SER A 76 -22.96 53.48 22.80
C SER A 76 -24.34 52.88 22.54
N GLN A 77 -25.34 53.71 22.20
CA GLN A 77 -26.67 53.22 21.83
C GLN A 77 -26.64 52.36 20.56
N TYR A 78 -25.85 52.76 19.55
CA TYR A 78 -25.64 51.98 18.34
C TYR A 78 -24.96 50.63 18.62
N LEU A 79 -23.88 50.63 19.41
CA LEU A 79 -23.16 49.42 19.81
C LEU A 79 -24.09 48.43 20.52
N GLY A 80 -24.93 48.90 21.45
CA GLY A 80 -25.91 48.07 22.13
C GLY A 80 -26.88 47.41 21.15
N ARG A 81 -27.54 48.21 20.29
CA ARG A 81 -28.50 47.69 19.29
C ARG A 81 -27.85 46.70 18.32
N LEU A 82 -26.65 47.01 17.85
CA LEU A 82 -25.92 46.16 16.91
C LEU A 82 -25.56 44.84 17.57
N ASN A 83 -24.92 44.87 18.75
CA ASN A 83 -24.53 43.65 19.43
C ASN A 83 -25.74 42.80 19.87
N ASP A 84 -26.84 43.42 20.29
CA ASP A 84 -28.07 42.69 20.59
C ASP A 84 -28.60 41.93 19.38
N THR A 85 -28.58 42.57 18.20
CA THR A 85 -28.95 41.93 16.93
C THR A 85 -28.00 40.79 16.58
N LEU A 86 -26.69 41.02 16.68
CA LEU A 86 -25.66 40.01 16.39
C LEU A 86 -25.77 38.80 17.33
N LYS A 87 -26.09 39.01 18.61
CA LYS A 87 -26.34 37.93 19.57
C LYS A 87 -27.60 37.15 19.22
N GLN A 88 -28.70 37.84 18.88
CA GLN A 88 -29.97 37.19 18.50
C GLN A 88 -29.81 36.33 17.24
N GLU A 89 -29.03 36.79 16.26
CA GLU A 89 -28.72 36.05 15.04
C GLU A 89 -27.62 35.00 15.23
N GLY A 90 -27.00 34.93 16.42
CA GLY A 90 -25.98 33.93 16.74
C GLY A 90 -24.63 34.15 16.05
N TYR A 91 -24.30 35.39 15.70
CA TYR A 91 -23.05 35.70 15.02
C TYR A 91 -21.81 35.26 15.83
N PRO A 92 -20.72 34.83 15.17
CA PRO A 92 -19.47 34.47 15.83
C PRO A 92 -18.64 35.69 16.25
N VAL A 93 -19.12 36.91 16.01
CA VAL A 93 -18.41 38.18 16.21
C VAL A 93 -19.34 39.21 16.86
N LEU A 94 -18.80 40.03 17.76
CA LEU A 94 -19.43 41.21 18.36
C LEU A 94 -18.51 42.43 18.21
N VAL A 95 -19.06 43.64 18.41
CA VAL A 95 -18.30 44.89 18.38
C VAL A 95 -17.98 45.34 19.80
N GLU A 96 -16.70 45.53 20.10
CA GLU A 96 -16.25 46.00 21.43
C GLU A 96 -16.14 47.51 21.50
N ARG A 97 -15.60 48.13 20.45
CA ARG A 97 -15.24 49.55 20.48
C ARG A 97 -15.35 50.20 19.11
N ILE A 98 -15.85 51.43 19.06
CA ILE A 98 -15.79 52.31 17.88
C ILE A 98 -15.22 53.66 18.32
N GLN A 99 -14.14 54.13 17.69
CA GLN A 99 -13.49 55.42 17.99
C GLN A 99 -13.19 55.65 19.48
N GLY A 100 -12.80 54.61 20.20
CA GLY A 100 -12.50 54.69 21.63
C GLY A 100 -13.71 54.51 22.56
N VAL A 101 -14.95 54.52 22.05
CA VAL A 101 -16.18 54.32 22.84
C VAL A 101 -16.49 52.84 23.01
N THR A 102 -16.62 52.40 24.25
CA THR A 102 -16.93 51.01 24.65
C THR A 102 -18.27 50.92 25.36
N LEU A 103 -18.83 49.71 25.44
CA LEU A 103 -20.04 49.41 26.21
C LEU A 103 -19.63 48.66 27.49
N ASP A 104 -19.72 49.33 28.65
CA ASP A 104 -19.25 48.75 29.93
C ASP A 104 -20.08 47.56 30.42
N SER A 105 -21.30 47.40 29.91
CA SER A 105 -22.23 46.33 30.30
C SER A 105 -22.03 45.03 29.52
N GLU A 106 -21.15 45.01 28.53
CA GLU A 106 -21.04 43.91 27.57
C GLU A 106 -20.00 42.85 28.02
N ASP A 107 -20.43 41.60 28.18
CA ASP A 107 -19.53 40.49 28.54
C ASP A 107 -18.88 39.85 27.30
N PHE A 108 -17.59 40.11 27.11
CA PHE A 108 -16.79 39.55 26.01
C PHE A 108 -16.06 38.24 26.36
N ARG A 109 -16.31 37.60 27.53
CA ARG A 109 -15.63 36.35 27.91
C ARG A 109 -15.78 35.22 26.89
N SER A 110 -16.94 35.17 26.22
CA SER A 110 -17.21 34.19 25.16
C SER A 110 -16.53 34.52 23.82
N TYR A 111 -15.92 35.70 23.70
CA TYR A 111 -15.31 36.23 22.48
C TYR A 111 -13.86 36.68 22.76
N PRO A 112 -12.94 35.74 23.01
CA PRO A 112 -11.60 36.06 23.53
C PRO A 112 -10.68 36.75 22.52
N ASN A 113 -10.93 36.61 21.21
CA ASN A 113 -10.04 37.10 20.16
C ASN A 113 -10.42 38.51 19.73
N VAL A 114 -9.45 39.42 19.68
CA VAL A 114 -9.65 40.81 19.21
C VAL A 114 -9.27 40.92 17.74
N ILE A 115 -10.10 41.58 16.94
CA ILE A 115 -9.86 41.91 15.53
C ILE A 115 -10.01 43.42 15.36
N THR A 116 -8.93 44.10 15.00
CA THR A 116 -8.95 45.55 14.78
C THR A 116 -9.19 45.84 13.30
N VAL A 117 -10.12 46.74 13.03
CA VAL A 117 -10.50 47.18 11.68
C VAL A 117 -10.43 48.70 11.63
N ASN A 118 -9.76 49.25 10.62
CA ASN A 118 -9.72 50.68 10.37
C ASN A 118 -10.48 50.98 9.08
N PHE A 119 -11.53 51.80 9.17
CA PHE A 119 -12.20 52.35 8.00
C PHE A 119 -11.56 53.69 7.66
N VAL A 120 -11.01 53.82 6.46
CA VAL A 120 -10.40 55.07 5.99
C VAL A 120 -11.34 55.70 4.98
N ASN A 121 -11.80 56.91 5.29
CA ASN A 121 -12.54 57.78 4.39
C ASN A 121 -11.73 59.06 4.14
N ALA A 122 -12.09 59.83 3.10
CA ALA A 122 -11.44 61.10 2.76
C ALA A 122 -11.46 62.12 3.91
N GLU A 123 -12.45 62.03 4.80
CA GLU A 123 -12.64 62.98 5.91
C GLU A 123 -12.06 62.49 7.25
N GLN A 124 -11.95 61.19 7.45
CA GLN A 124 -11.57 60.61 8.75
C GLN A 124 -11.20 59.12 8.67
N GLU A 125 -10.52 58.66 9.73
CA GLU A 125 -10.24 57.24 9.98
C GLU A 125 -11.05 56.77 11.19
N ILE A 126 -11.85 55.71 11.03
CA ILE A 126 -12.69 55.10 12.07
C ILE A 126 -12.06 53.79 12.53
N ASN A 127 -11.57 53.77 13.77
CA ASN A 127 -11.06 52.55 14.39
C ASN A 127 -12.19 51.75 15.05
N VAL A 128 -12.32 50.48 14.69
CA VAL A 128 -13.30 49.55 15.25
C VAL A 128 -12.59 48.30 15.76
N ASN A 129 -12.89 47.91 17.00
CA ASN A 129 -12.48 46.64 17.56
C ASN A 129 -13.65 45.68 17.56
N LEU A 130 -13.44 44.51 16.96
CA LEU A 130 -14.36 43.39 16.98
C LEU A 130 -13.83 42.29 17.91
N ARG A 131 -14.72 41.52 18.50
CA ARG A 131 -14.42 40.35 19.34
C ARG A 131 -15.01 39.11 18.71
N SER A 132 -14.23 38.04 18.58
CA SER A 132 -14.67 36.80 17.92
C SER A 132 -14.54 35.58 18.83
N LYS A 133 -15.41 34.58 18.61
CA LYS A 133 -15.34 33.28 19.27
C LYS A 133 -14.06 32.53 18.89
N SER A 134 -13.60 31.66 19.78
CA SER A 134 -12.45 30.80 19.52
C SER A 134 -12.82 29.60 18.64
N ALA A 135 -11.88 29.17 17.79
CA ALA A 135 -12.01 27.96 16.99
C ALA A 135 -12.30 26.71 17.83
N SER A 136 -11.77 26.67 19.06
CA SER A 136 -12.00 25.57 20.00
C SER A 136 -13.47 25.39 20.39
N SER A 137 -14.29 26.44 20.31
CA SER A 137 -15.72 26.35 20.65
C SER A 137 -16.57 25.68 19.56
N PHE A 138 -16.05 25.57 18.34
CA PHE A 138 -16.74 24.92 17.20
C PHE A 138 -16.22 23.51 16.91
N LEU A 139 -15.00 23.20 17.33
CA LEU A 139 -14.39 21.87 17.16
C LEU A 139 -15.13 20.87 18.05
N THR A 140 -15.90 19.99 17.43
CA THR A 140 -16.74 19.01 18.13
C THR A 140 -16.60 17.64 17.49
N PHE A 141 -16.73 16.59 18.31
CA PHE A 141 -16.66 15.22 17.82
C PHE A 141 -17.79 14.94 16.82
N ASN A 142 -17.44 14.42 15.64
CA ASN A 142 -18.42 14.17 14.60
C ASN A 142 -19.02 12.76 14.73
N TRP A 143 -20.23 12.67 15.29
CA TRP A 143 -20.98 11.42 15.42
C TRP A 143 -21.32 10.75 14.09
N SER A 144 -21.61 11.53 13.05
CA SER A 144 -21.90 10.97 11.73
C SER A 144 -20.69 10.25 11.13
N GLY A 145 -19.50 10.85 11.25
CA GLY A 145 -18.24 10.25 10.83
C GLY A 145 -17.93 8.96 11.59
N PHE A 146 -18.22 8.92 12.89
CA PHE A 146 -18.08 7.71 13.70
C PHE A 146 -19.02 6.59 13.23
N ILE A 147 -20.30 6.88 12.99
CA ILE A 147 -21.28 5.89 12.53
C ILE A 147 -20.88 5.34 11.16
N ILE A 148 -20.53 6.23 10.22
CA ILE A 148 -20.07 5.83 8.87
C ILE A 148 -18.85 4.93 8.97
N SER A 149 -17.91 5.23 9.87
CA SER A 149 -16.72 4.41 10.06
C SER A 149 -17.05 2.96 10.46
N LEU A 150 -18.07 2.79 11.30
CA LEU A 150 -18.51 1.48 11.78
C LEU A 150 -19.21 0.68 10.67
N PHE A 151 -19.95 1.34 9.78
CA PHE A 151 -20.59 0.71 8.63
C PHE A 151 -19.60 0.29 7.54
N ILE A 152 -18.52 1.05 7.34
CA ILE A 152 -17.51 0.77 6.30
C ILE A 152 -16.51 -0.29 6.76
N ALA A 153 -16.19 -0.32 8.07
CA ALA A 153 -15.22 -1.24 8.65
C ALA A 153 -15.35 -2.72 8.20
N PRO A 154 -16.56 -3.34 8.17
CA PRO A 154 -16.75 -4.74 7.77
C PRO A 154 -16.23 -5.09 6.38
N LEU A 155 -16.18 -4.13 5.44
CA LEU A 155 -15.66 -4.35 4.09
C LEU A 155 -14.18 -4.76 4.09
N PHE A 156 -13.44 -4.41 5.14
CA PHE A 156 -12.02 -4.72 5.29
C PHE A 156 -11.75 -5.97 6.14
N PHE A 157 -12.79 -6.62 6.69
CA PHE A 157 -12.64 -7.79 7.56
C PHE A 157 -12.30 -9.05 6.77
N VAL A 158 -12.74 -9.11 5.51
CA VAL A 158 -12.46 -10.23 4.62
C VAL A 158 -11.01 -10.15 4.14
N SER A 159 -10.29 -11.24 4.34
CA SER A 159 -8.94 -11.40 3.82
C SER A 159 -9.02 -12.03 2.43
N ASN A 160 -8.65 -11.27 1.39
CA ASN A 160 -8.38 -11.84 0.05
C ASN A 160 -7.05 -12.60 0.01
N ARG A 161 -6.50 -13.04 1.15
CA ARG A 161 -5.45 -14.05 1.15
C ARG A 161 -6.06 -15.34 0.59
N THR A 162 -5.96 -15.53 -0.72
CA THR A 162 -5.45 -16.79 -1.24
C THR A 162 -4.17 -17.05 -0.46
N ARG A 163 -4.31 -17.83 0.61
CA ARG A 163 -3.25 -18.14 1.56
C ARG A 163 -2.13 -18.81 0.76
N LYS A 164 -1.15 -18.05 0.29
CA LYS A 164 0.21 -18.58 0.14
C LYS A 164 0.57 -19.00 1.55
N ARG A 165 0.37 -20.29 1.81
CA ARG A 165 0.71 -21.02 3.02
C ARG A 165 2.20 -20.80 3.25
N ARG A 166 2.52 -19.86 4.13
CA ARG A 166 3.78 -19.83 4.87
C ARG A 166 3.41 -19.84 6.35
N ASP A 167 3.76 -20.97 6.94
CA ASP A 167 4.20 -21.18 8.31
C ASP A 167 3.16 -20.97 9.40
N ALA A 168 2.32 -21.99 9.56
CA ALA A 168 2.01 -22.49 10.89
C ALA A 168 2.93 -23.70 11.10
N ILE A 169 3.80 -23.58 12.11
CA ILE A 169 4.64 -24.64 12.64
C ILE A 169 3.73 -25.82 12.98
N GLU A 170 3.82 -26.87 12.18
CA GLU A 170 3.31 -28.20 12.49
C GLU A 170 4.57 -29.06 12.66
N GLU A 171 4.80 -29.50 13.88
CA GLU A 171 5.95 -30.32 14.27
C GLU A 171 6.06 -31.61 13.43
N ILE A 172 7.25 -31.80 12.86
CA ILE A 172 7.99 -33.06 12.74
C ILE A 172 7.37 -34.14 11.82
N ALA A 173 7.65 -33.99 10.53
CA ALA A 173 8.38 -35.02 9.79
C ALA A 173 9.57 -34.31 9.10
N PRO A 174 10.79 -34.88 9.06
CA PRO A 174 11.88 -34.23 8.34
C PRO A 174 11.45 -34.06 6.89
N ALA A 175 11.28 -32.83 6.45
CA ALA A 175 11.00 -32.54 5.06
C ALA A 175 12.18 -33.09 4.27
N SER A 176 11.96 -34.13 3.47
CA SER A 176 12.96 -34.60 2.51
C SER A 176 13.11 -33.52 1.44
N PRO A 177 14.31 -33.08 1.10
CA PRO A 177 14.53 -32.07 0.06
C PRO A 177 13.94 -32.53 -1.27
N LYS A 178 13.12 -31.67 -1.88
CA LYS A 178 12.45 -31.93 -3.17
C LYS A 178 13.07 -31.06 -4.24
N LEU A 179 13.18 -31.60 -5.45
CA LEU A 179 13.72 -30.84 -6.57
C LEU A 179 12.70 -29.80 -7.03
N VAL A 180 13.02 -28.51 -6.88
CA VAL A 180 12.19 -27.41 -7.36
C VAL A 180 12.86 -26.78 -8.58
N ILE A 181 12.19 -26.84 -9.73
CA ILE A 181 12.64 -26.22 -10.98
C ILE A 181 11.73 -25.03 -11.27
N ASN A 182 12.27 -23.81 -11.23
CA ASN A 182 11.53 -22.60 -11.49
C ASN A 182 11.87 -22.02 -12.87
N LEU A 183 10.94 -22.15 -13.81
CA LEU A 183 11.06 -21.65 -15.18
C LEU A 183 10.92 -20.12 -15.28
N LYS A 184 10.27 -19.48 -14.29
CA LYS A 184 10.12 -18.02 -14.25
C LYS A 184 11.43 -17.34 -13.87
N ASP A 185 12.11 -17.86 -12.86
CA ASP A 185 13.36 -17.28 -12.35
C ASP A 185 14.61 -17.97 -12.91
N LYS A 186 14.44 -19.02 -13.71
CA LYS A 186 15.50 -19.90 -14.25
C LYS A 186 16.37 -20.54 -13.18
N THR A 187 15.76 -20.93 -12.06
CA THR A 187 16.49 -21.48 -10.92
C THR A 187 16.17 -22.94 -10.66
N ILE A 188 17.14 -23.64 -10.08
CA ILE A 188 16.95 -24.93 -9.41
C ILE A 188 17.18 -24.71 -7.91
N SER A 189 16.32 -25.28 -7.07
CA SER A 189 16.46 -25.30 -5.61
C SER A 189 15.98 -26.63 -5.01
N ASN A 190 16.27 -26.85 -3.74
CA ASN A 190 15.93 -28.08 -2.99
C ASN A 190 14.66 -27.92 -2.12
N GLY A 191 13.95 -26.79 -2.23
CA GLY A 191 12.69 -26.50 -1.52
C GLY A 191 12.80 -26.29 -0.01
N ILE A 192 13.97 -26.54 0.59
CA ILE A 192 14.22 -26.44 2.03
C ILE A 192 15.20 -25.31 2.33
N ASP A 193 16.30 -25.24 1.60
CA ASP A 193 17.27 -24.16 1.73
C ASP A 193 16.88 -22.97 0.85
N GLU A 194 17.29 -21.76 1.23
CA GLU A 194 17.18 -20.57 0.38
C GLU A 194 18.19 -20.58 -0.79
N LYS A 195 18.89 -21.69 -1.01
CA LYS A 195 19.87 -21.86 -2.09
C LYS A 195 19.17 -22.13 -3.41
N ALA A 196 19.25 -21.17 -4.32
CA ALA A 196 18.72 -21.27 -5.68
C ALA A 196 19.82 -20.93 -6.69
N VAL A 197 20.14 -21.88 -7.58
CA VAL A 197 21.17 -21.69 -8.60
C VAL A 197 20.53 -21.39 -9.94
N THR A 198 20.99 -20.31 -10.58
CA THR A 198 20.50 -19.92 -11.90
C THR A 198 21.17 -20.73 -13.00
N LEU A 199 20.38 -21.27 -13.93
CA LEU A 199 20.88 -22.03 -15.08
C LEU A 199 20.65 -21.29 -16.40
N GLN A 200 21.52 -21.56 -17.37
CA GLN A 200 21.30 -21.12 -18.74
C GLN A 200 20.10 -21.85 -19.36
N ASN A 201 19.40 -21.21 -20.31
CA ASN A 201 18.17 -21.76 -20.91
C ASN A 201 18.33 -23.18 -21.48
N LYS A 202 19.50 -23.54 -22.04
CA LYS A 202 19.71 -24.85 -22.66
C LYS A 202 19.80 -25.96 -21.61
N PRO A 203 20.71 -25.90 -20.61
CA PRO A 203 20.71 -26.80 -19.45
C PRO A 203 19.37 -26.89 -18.73
N LEU A 204 18.72 -25.75 -18.48
CA LEU A 204 17.45 -25.72 -17.76
C LEU A 204 16.32 -26.46 -18.53
N CYS A 205 16.15 -26.15 -19.81
CA CYS A 205 15.15 -26.83 -20.64
C CYS A 205 15.45 -28.32 -20.79
N PHE A 206 16.72 -28.66 -21.00
CA PHE A 206 17.13 -30.06 -21.16
C PHE A 206 16.87 -30.86 -19.88
N TYR A 207 17.25 -30.32 -18.72
CA TYR A 207 17.04 -30.98 -17.44
C TYR A 207 15.56 -31.12 -17.09
N THR A 208 14.76 -30.07 -17.29
CA THR A 208 13.31 -30.12 -17.06
C THR A 208 12.65 -31.20 -17.93
N ALA A 209 13.10 -31.34 -19.17
CA ALA A 209 12.61 -32.38 -20.08
C ALA A 209 13.13 -33.78 -19.72
N LEU A 210 14.39 -33.91 -19.32
CA LEU A 210 14.98 -35.17 -18.86
C LEU A 210 14.23 -35.72 -17.65
N VAL A 211 13.94 -34.85 -16.67
CA VAL A 211 13.17 -35.21 -15.48
C VAL A 211 11.78 -35.74 -15.85
N ARG A 212 11.05 -35.03 -16.74
CA ARG A 212 9.73 -35.50 -17.21
C ARG A 212 9.83 -36.81 -17.97
N TYR A 213 10.80 -36.93 -18.86
CA TYR A 213 11.01 -38.13 -19.65
C TYR A 213 11.30 -39.34 -18.76
N CYS A 214 12.11 -39.18 -17.71
CA CYS A 214 12.41 -40.26 -16.77
C CYS A 214 11.24 -40.61 -15.84
N ILE A 215 10.28 -39.69 -15.61
CA ILE A 215 9.01 -40.02 -14.94
C ILE A 215 8.14 -40.88 -15.86
N ASP A 216 8.01 -40.47 -17.12
CA ASP A 216 7.17 -41.18 -18.11
C ASP A 216 7.78 -42.54 -18.51
N ASN A 217 9.12 -42.64 -18.51
CA ASN A 217 9.90 -43.83 -18.91
C ASN A 217 10.95 -44.22 -17.84
N PRO A 218 10.55 -44.77 -16.67
CA PRO A 218 11.42 -44.93 -15.49
C PRO A 218 12.53 -46.00 -15.59
N LEU A 219 12.55 -46.80 -16.66
CA LEU A 219 13.51 -47.91 -16.84
C LEU A 219 14.20 -47.88 -18.21
N GLU A 220 14.00 -46.82 -19.00
CA GLU A 220 14.61 -46.74 -20.32
C GLU A 220 16.04 -46.19 -20.23
N PRO A 221 17.06 -46.97 -20.65
CA PRO A 221 18.43 -46.49 -20.62
C PRO A 221 18.64 -45.45 -21.73
N LEU A 222 19.13 -44.27 -21.33
CA LEU A 222 19.57 -43.20 -22.20
C LEU A 222 21.10 -43.25 -22.41
N PRO A 223 21.63 -43.91 -23.46
CA PRO A 223 23.06 -43.95 -23.71
C PRO A 223 23.61 -42.62 -24.26
N PRO A 224 24.77 -42.13 -23.79
CA PRO A 224 25.34 -40.85 -24.22
C PRO A 224 25.93 -40.88 -25.64
N HIS A 225 26.22 -42.08 -26.17
CA HIS A 225 26.77 -42.28 -27.51
C HIS A 225 25.71 -42.38 -28.61
N LYS A 226 24.42 -42.32 -28.25
CA LYS A 226 23.31 -42.22 -29.20
C LYS A 226 22.69 -40.84 -29.12
N ASP A 227 22.03 -40.44 -30.20
CA ASP A 227 21.24 -39.22 -30.21
C ASP A 227 20.16 -39.27 -29.13
N VAL A 228 19.81 -38.10 -28.61
CA VAL A 228 18.76 -37.94 -27.61
C VAL A 228 17.42 -38.38 -28.22
N PRO A 229 16.59 -39.18 -27.52
CA PRO A 229 15.29 -39.60 -28.04
C PRO A 229 14.43 -38.42 -28.49
N GLN A 230 13.70 -38.62 -29.59
CA GLN A 230 12.87 -37.57 -30.20
C GLN A 230 11.78 -37.06 -29.24
N GLU A 231 11.27 -37.91 -28.36
CA GLU A 231 10.31 -37.56 -27.32
C GLU A 231 10.89 -36.57 -26.31
N LEU A 232 12.11 -36.84 -25.82
CA LEU A 232 12.83 -35.94 -24.91
C LEU A 232 13.13 -34.59 -25.61
N ILE A 233 13.56 -34.62 -26.87
CA ILE A 233 13.77 -33.41 -27.67
C ILE A 233 12.47 -32.61 -27.80
N THR A 234 11.33 -33.28 -27.98
CA THR A 234 10.02 -32.64 -28.07
C THR A 234 9.64 -31.96 -26.75
N LEU A 235 9.85 -32.63 -25.62
CA LEU A 235 9.64 -32.06 -24.29
C LEU A 235 10.56 -30.86 -24.02
N ALA A 236 11.84 -30.94 -24.40
CA ALA A 236 12.80 -29.86 -24.24
C ALA A 236 12.43 -28.62 -25.09
N ASN A 237 11.95 -28.85 -26.31
CA ASN A 237 11.44 -27.78 -27.17
C ASN A 237 10.15 -27.14 -26.62
N LYS A 238 9.25 -27.94 -26.03
CA LYS A 238 8.05 -27.43 -25.36
C LYS A 238 8.42 -26.55 -24.16
N CYS A 239 9.37 -27.00 -23.33
CA CYS A 239 9.91 -26.21 -22.22
C CYS A 239 10.57 -24.91 -22.72
N PHE A 240 11.29 -24.96 -23.84
CA PHE A 240 11.89 -23.77 -24.45
C PHE A 240 10.83 -22.78 -24.96
N GLY A 241 9.75 -23.26 -25.58
CA GLY A 241 8.60 -22.43 -25.96
C GLY A 241 7.99 -21.73 -24.75
N ARG A 242 7.83 -22.45 -23.64
CA ARG A 242 7.33 -21.88 -22.38
C ARG A 242 8.27 -20.81 -21.80
N LEU A 243 9.58 -21.01 -21.87
CA LEU A 243 10.54 -19.97 -21.48
C LEU A 243 10.39 -18.70 -22.34
N ILE A 244 10.15 -18.83 -23.64
CA ILE A 244 9.90 -17.67 -24.52
C ILE A 244 8.62 -16.93 -24.08
N GLU A 245 7.53 -17.65 -23.81
CA GLU A 245 6.28 -17.05 -23.30
C GLU A 245 6.48 -16.30 -21.99
N LEU A 246 7.35 -16.82 -21.11
CA LEU A 246 7.72 -16.17 -19.85
C LEU A 246 8.67 -14.98 -20.00
N GLY A 247 9.01 -14.59 -21.24
CA GLY A 247 9.86 -13.43 -21.54
C GLY A 247 11.36 -13.74 -21.64
N HIS A 248 11.75 -15.01 -21.54
CA HIS A 248 13.15 -15.43 -21.59
C HIS A 248 13.62 -15.69 -23.02
N THR A 249 14.05 -14.63 -23.69
CA THR A 249 14.44 -14.70 -25.11
C THR A 249 15.90 -15.11 -25.32
N LYS A 250 16.17 -15.87 -26.39
CA LYS A 250 17.51 -16.13 -26.95
C LYS A 250 17.45 -15.99 -28.47
N ARG A 251 18.56 -15.53 -29.08
CA ARG A 251 18.67 -15.29 -30.53
C ARG A 251 18.69 -16.55 -31.41
N LYS A 252 18.92 -17.75 -30.85
CA LYS A 252 19.00 -19.01 -31.60
C LYS A 252 18.33 -20.15 -30.81
N ARG A 253 17.55 -20.99 -31.51
CA ARG A 253 16.95 -22.21 -30.95
C ARG A 253 18.08 -23.16 -30.49
N PRO A 254 18.05 -23.67 -29.25
CA PRO A 254 19.07 -24.58 -28.76
C PRO A 254 19.01 -25.92 -29.50
N ASP A 255 20.16 -26.41 -29.92
CA ASP A 255 20.34 -27.80 -30.34
C ASP A 255 20.70 -28.62 -29.08
N PHE A 256 19.84 -29.58 -28.73
CA PHE A 256 19.98 -30.40 -27.53
C PHE A 256 20.88 -31.63 -27.72
N ASN A 257 21.18 -32.02 -28.97
CA ASN A 257 22.13 -33.11 -29.26
C ASN A 257 23.57 -32.62 -29.24
N ALA A 258 23.82 -31.38 -29.68
CA ALA A 258 25.16 -30.81 -29.64
C ALA A 258 25.66 -30.58 -28.20
N ASN A 259 26.90 -30.97 -27.88
CA ASN A 259 27.54 -30.72 -26.57
C ASN A 259 26.72 -31.23 -25.37
N LEU A 260 26.15 -32.44 -25.47
CA LEU A 260 25.37 -33.06 -24.41
C LEU A 260 26.18 -33.19 -23.10
N ASP A 261 27.43 -33.65 -23.17
CA ASP A 261 28.30 -33.81 -22.00
C ASP A 261 28.55 -32.51 -21.25
N LYS A 262 28.71 -31.40 -21.98
CA LYS A 262 28.85 -30.07 -21.38
C LYS A 262 27.56 -29.66 -20.67
N THR A 263 26.41 -29.88 -21.32
CA THR A 263 25.09 -29.56 -20.76
C THR A 263 24.81 -30.35 -19.49
N LEU A 264 25.10 -31.66 -19.49
CA LEU A 264 25.00 -32.51 -18.29
C LEU A 264 25.97 -32.10 -17.19
N SER A 265 27.17 -31.63 -17.54
CA SER A 265 28.15 -31.14 -16.57
C SER A 265 27.71 -29.85 -15.88
N GLU A 266 27.10 -28.92 -16.63
CA GLU A 266 26.51 -27.69 -16.06
C GLU A 266 25.33 -27.99 -15.13
N ILE A 267 24.49 -28.97 -15.47
CA ILE A 267 23.38 -29.44 -14.62
C ILE A 267 23.93 -30.05 -13.32
N ARG A 268 24.91 -30.96 -13.42
CA ARG A 268 25.53 -31.62 -12.25
C ARG A 268 26.14 -30.60 -11.30
N ALA A 269 26.87 -29.60 -11.82
CA ALA A 269 27.45 -28.55 -11.00
C ALA A 269 26.39 -27.75 -10.23
N ALA A 270 25.27 -27.40 -10.88
CA ALA A 270 24.17 -26.72 -10.21
C ALA A 270 23.51 -27.59 -9.13
N LEU A 271 23.33 -28.90 -9.39
CA LEU A 271 22.80 -29.83 -8.38
C LEU A 271 23.76 -30.04 -7.21
N ASP A 272 25.07 -30.10 -7.46
CA ASP A 272 26.09 -30.19 -6.40
C ASP A 272 26.08 -28.96 -5.49
N GLU A 273 25.82 -27.77 -6.03
CA GLU A 273 25.69 -26.53 -5.26
C GLU A 273 24.36 -26.46 -4.48
N VAL A 274 23.24 -26.84 -5.10
CA VAL A 274 21.91 -26.82 -4.48
C VAL A 274 21.76 -27.87 -3.37
N PHE A 275 22.30 -29.08 -3.58
CA PHE A 275 22.19 -30.19 -2.64
C PHE A 275 23.47 -30.40 -1.82
N SER A 276 24.30 -29.36 -1.64
CA SER A 276 25.57 -29.47 -0.91
C SER A 276 25.42 -30.04 0.51
N ALA A 277 24.26 -29.82 1.15
CA ALA A 277 23.93 -30.28 2.50
C ALA A 277 23.17 -31.62 2.52
N TYR A 278 22.73 -32.13 1.37
CA TYR A 278 21.81 -33.27 1.25
C TYR A 278 22.28 -34.26 0.17
N ASN A 279 23.42 -34.91 0.44
CA ASN A 279 24.08 -35.77 -0.54
C ASN A 279 23.32 -37.06 -0.86
N VAL A 280 22.51 -37.58 0.07
CA VAL A 280 21.75 -38.83 -0.12
C VAL A 280 20.59 -38.59 -1.09
N GLU A 281 19.83 -37.52 -0.87
CA GLU A 281 18.68 -37.16 -1.69
C GLU A 281 19.10 -36.60 -3.05
N LYS A 282 20.30 -36.02 -3.14
CA LYS A 282 20.92 -35.61 -4.41
C LYS A 282 20.98 -36.76 -5.40
N GLU A 283 21.32 -37.97 -4.95
CA GLU A 283 21.51 -39.12 -5.85
C GLU A 283 20.26 -39.43 -6.66
N ALA A 284 19.06 -39.19 -6.12
CA ALA A 284 17.80 -39.40 -6.81
C ALA A 284 17.63 -38.46 -8.02
N TYR A 285 18.19 -37.24 -7.96
CA TYR A 285 18.04 -36.21 -9.00
C TYR A 285 19.30 -36.04 -9.85
N TYR A 286 20.38 -36.75 -9.54
CA TYR A 286 21.69 -36.52 -10.15
C TYR A 286 21.89 -37.36 -11.42
N PRO A 287 22.11 -36.73 -12.60
CA PRO A 287 22.45 -37.49 -13.80
C PRO A 287 23.83 -38.16 -13.64
N PRO A 288 23.94 -39.49 -13.74
CA PRO A 288 25.21 -40.19 -13.57
C PRO A 288 26.24 -39.77 -14.62
N ARG A 289 27.53 -39.77 -14.25
CA ARG A 289 28.65 -39.49 -15.18
C ARG A 289 29.02 -40.74 -15.98
N ALA A 290 29.38 -40.55 -17.25
CA ALA A 290 30.06 -41.58 -18.02
C ALA A 290 31.51 -41.65 -17.52
N GLN A 291 31.84 -42.64 -16.71
CA GLN A 291 33.18 -42.84 -16.16
C GLN A 291 33.95 -43.78 -17.08
N GLY A 292 34.98 -43.27 -17.75
CA GLY A 292 35.87 -44.07 -18.58
C GLY A 292 37.10 -44.47 -17.78
N GLU A 293 37.18 -45.75 -17.41
CA GLU A 293 38.44 -46.46 -17.18
C GLU A 293 38.14 -47.97 -17.07
N GLY A 294 38.69 -48.76 -18.00
CA GLY A 294 38.76 -50.21 -17.86
C GLY A 294 37.63 -51.02 -18.48
N SER A 295 37.90 -51.55 -19.68
CA SER A 295 37.45 -52.85 -20.23
C SER A 295 36.27 -53.54 -19.53
N ARG A 296 35.10 -53.49 -20.19
CA ARG A 296 33.95 -54.41 -20.02
C ARG A 296 33.10 -54.22 -18.75
N SER A 297 32.34 -53.13 -18.66
CA SER A 297 31.10 -53.13 -17.87
C SER A 297 30.04 -52.17 -18.40
N LYS A 298 28.96 -52.78 -18.92
CA LYS A 298 27.55 -52.34 -18.95
C LYS A 298 27.27 -50.84 -19.14
N GLN A 299 26.94 -50.48 -20.37
CA GLN A 299 26.05 -49.38 -20.79
C GLN A 299 25.92 -48.20 -19.83
N HIS A 300 26.81 -47.22 -19.97
CA HIS A 300 26.66 -45.91 -19.33
C HIS A 300 25.38 -45.26 -19.84
N SER A 301 24.45 -44.96 -18.92
CA SER A 301 23.24 -44.20 -19.23
C SER A 301 23.25 -42.91 -18.42
N TYR A 302 22.75 -41.81 -18.99
CA TYR A 302 22.51 -40.56 -18.25
C TYR A 302 21.06 -40.44 -17.74
N ALA A 303 20.27 -41.51 -17.84
CA ALA A 303 18.92 -41.56 -17.27
C ALA A 303 18.99 -41.36 -15.75
N LEU A 304 18.02 -40.63 -15.23
CA LEU A 304 17.89 -40.45 -13.78
C LEU A 304 17.43 -41.78 -13.15
N PRO A 305 17.77 -42.03 -11.87
CA PRO A 305 17.11 -43.07 -11.09
C PRO A 305 15.58 -42.92 -11.14
N PRO A 306 14.79 -43.95 -10.80
CA PRO A 306 13.33 -43.87 -10.85
C PRO A 306 12.83 -42.79 -9.87
N ILE A 307 12.36 -41.67 -10.42
CA ILE A 307 11.80 -40.53 -9.67
C ILE A 307 10.28 -40.50 -9.87
N LYS A 308 9.52 -40.13 -8.83
CA LYS A 308 8.07 -39.94 -8.90
C LYS A 308 7.72 -38.46 -9.14
N GLU A 309 6.57 -38.21 -9.74
CA GLU A 309 6.05 -36.85 -9.95
C GLU A 309 5.88 -36.08 -8.63
N GLU A 310 5.61 -36.78 -7.52
CA GLU A 310 5.44 -36.22 -6.18
C GLU A 310 6.73 -35.64 -5.57
N ASP A 311 7.89 -35.99 -6.11
CA ASP A 311 9.21 -35.63 -5.59
C ASP A 311 9.75 -34.35 -6.25
N ILE A 312 9.05 -33.81 -7.25
CA ILE A 312 9.49 -32.67 -8.06
C ILE A 312 8.40 -31.59 -8.11
N GLU A 313 8.82 -30.32 -8.05
CA GLU A 313 7.95 -29.18 -8.28
C GLU A 313 8.46 -28.36 -9.47
N ILE A 314 7.64 -28.20 -10.52
CA ILE A 314 7.98 -27.36 -11.68
C ILE A 314 7.13 -26.09 -11.67
N ILE A 315 7.74 -24.96 -11.31
CA ILE A 315 7.08 -23.66 -11.24
C ILE A 315 7.15 -22.97 -12.60
N GLY A 316 5.99 -22.57 -13.13
CA GLY A 316 5.89 -21.86 -14.42
C GLY A 316 5.72 -22.76 -15.65
N ASN A 317 5.41 -24.04 -15.44
CA ASN A 317 4.93 -24.93 -16.51
C ASN A 317 3.68 -24.36 -17.21
#